data_AF-A0A8J7G8P9-F1
#
_entry.id   AF-A0A8J7G8P9-F1
#
_cell.length_a   1.000
_cell.length_b   1.000
_cell.length_c   1.000
_cell.angle_alpha   90.00
_cell.angle_beta   90.00
_cell.angle_gamma   90.00
#
_symmetry.space_group_name_H-M   'P 1'
#
loop_
_entity.id
_entity.type
_entity.pdbx_description
1 polymer ?
#
loop_
_entity_poly.entity_id
_entity_poly.type
_entity_poly.pdbx_seq_one_letter_code
_entity_poly.pdbx_strand_id
1 'polypeptide(L)' 'MANRKNNKEFYECFSYKQYKYLIAMGFTPEYSNTHRRTGKRFWVYRKTVQFELALKAWSVIKSGSYIENKKVATSNSY' A
#
# COMPACT_ATOMS: atom_id res chain seq x y z
N MET A 1 29.66 16.18 0.15
CA MET A 1 28.38 16.19 -0.61
C MET A 1 27.75 14.81 -0.48
N ALA A 2 26.71 14.66 0.35
CA ALA A 2 26.13 13.35 0.67
C ALA A 2 25.36 12.76 -0.54
N ASN A 3 25.66 11.50 -0.79
CA ASN A 3 25.30 10.70 -1.97
C ASN A 3 23.78 10.45 -2.03
N ARG A 4 23.04 11.18 -2.86
CA ARG A 4 21.59 11.01 -3.12
C ARG A 4 21.30 9.79 -4.00
N LYS A 5 21.85 8.63 -3.68
CA LYS A 5 21.57 7.37 -4.39
C LYS A 5 21.00 6.35 -3.40
N ASN A 6 19.77 5.90 -3.68
CA ASN A 6 19.11 4.71 -3.13
C ASN A 6 18.29 4.81 -1.83
N ASN A 7 17.46 5.84 -1.65
CA ASN A 7 16.34 5.74 -0.68
C ASN A 7 15.16 4.90 -1.23
N LYS A 8 15.46 3.84 -1.99
CA LYS A 8 14.45 2.92 -2.55
C LYS A 8 13.95 1.90 -1.53
N GLU A 9 14.56 1.83 -0.35
CA GLU A 9 14.26 0.84 0.68
C GLU A 9 13.08 1.22 1.59
N PHE A 10 12.68 2.49 1.60
CA PHE A 10 11.61 2.97 2.47
C PHE A 10 10.44 3.55 1.67
N TYR A 11 9.24 3.41 2.26
CA TYR A 11 7.99 3.96 1.75
C TYR A 11 7.35 4.84 2.81
N GLU A 12 7.12 6.12 2.46
CA GLU A 12 6.45 7.08 3.31
C GLU A 12 4.95 7.09 3.01
N CYS A 13 4.14 6.62 3.95
CA CYS A 13 2.69 6.63 3.86
C CYS A 13 2.12 7.87 4.55
N PHE A 14 1.45 8.73 3.79
CA PHE A 14 0.76 9.92 4.30
C PHE A 14 -0.77 9.73 4.42
N SER A 15 -1.29 8.60 3.94
CA SER A 15 -2.72 8.33 3.90
C SER A 15 -3.14 7.46 5.09
N TYR A 16 -4.01 7.99 5.94
CA TYR A 16 -4.53 7.25 7.09
C TYR A 16 -5.30 5.98 6.69
N LYS A 17 -6.02 6.00 5.56
CA LYS A 17 -6.74 4.83 5.03
C LYS A 17 -5.77 3.72 4.61
N GLN A 18 -4.68 4.10 3.95
CA GLN A 18 -3.66 3.16 3.51
C GLN A 18 -2.87 2.61 4.71
N TYR A 19 -2.56 3.46 5.69
CA TYR A 19 -1.98 3.03 6.96
C TYR A 19 -2.82 1.93 7.63
N LYS A 20 -4.14 2.13 7.78
CA LYS A 20 -5.04 1.10 8.35
C LYS A 20 -5.01 -0.21 7.57
N TYR A 21 -5.03 -0.13 6.23
CA TYR A 21 -4.93 -1.32 5.39
C TYR A 21 -3.61 -2.07 5.61
N LEU A 22 -2.49 -1.37 5.65
CA LEU A 22 -1.17 -1.98 5.87
C LEU A 22 -1.07 -2.64 7.25
N ILE A 23 -1.61 -2.01 8.28
CA ILE A 23 -1.70 -2.61 9.63
C ILE A 23 -2.57 -3.88 9.61
N ALA A 24 -3.72 -3.86 8.92
CA ALA A 24 -4.59 -5.02 8.82
C ALA A 24 -3.93 -6.20 8.06
N MET A 25 -3.03 -5.90 7.13
CA MET A 25 -2.20 -6.88 6.43
C MET A 25 -0.99 -7.37 7.25
N GLY A 26 -0.80 -6.86 8.48
CA GLY A 26 0.28 -7.26 9.38
C GLY A 26 1.59 -6.48 9.21
N PHE A 27 1.62 -5.42 8.40
CA PHE A 27 2.82 -4.60 8.23
C PHE A 27 2.94 -3.56 9.35
N THR A 28 4.08 -3.55 10.03
CA THR A 28 4.38 -2.57 11.08
C THR A 28 5.29 -1.47 10.51
N PRO A 29 4.98 -0.18 10.75
CA PRO A 29 5.88 0.90 10.37
C PRO A 29 7.14 0.89 11.25
N GLU A 30 8.29 1.15 10.63
CA GLU A 30 9.57 1.31 11.31
C GLU A 30 9.55 2.51 12.25
N TYR A 31 8.98 3.61 11.77
CA TYR A 31 8.74 4.81 12.56
C TYR A 31 7.59 5.64 12.01
N SER A 32 7.09 6.56 12.83
CA SER A 32 6.14 7.59 12.40
C SER A 32 6.66 8.95 12.77
N ASN A 33 6.47 9.94 11.91
CA ASN A 33 6.90 11.30 12.15
C ASN A 33 5.88 12.29 11.59
N THR A 34 6.02 13.56 11.93
CA THR A 34 5.16 14.64 11.47
C THR A 34 5.96 15.56 10.57
N HIS A 35 5.47 15.78 9.36
CA HIS A 35 6.13 16.61 8.38
C HIS A 35 6.10 18.08 8.83
N ARG A 36 7.25 18.65 9.20
CA ARG A 36 7.36 19.97 9.84
C ARG A 36 6.66 21.10 9.07
N ARG A 37 6.68 21.07 7.73
CA ARG A 37 6.07 22.13 6.90
C ARG A 37 4.55 22.05 6.83
N THR A 38 3.99 20.84 6.84
CA THR A 38 2.56 20.61 6.57
C THR A 38 1.78 20.17 7.80
N GLY A 39 2.47 19.87 8.91
CA GLY A 39 1.85 19.30 10.10
C GLY A 39 1.27 17.89 9.91
N LYS A 40 1.48 17.26 8.74
CA LYS A 40 0.89 15.96 8.42
C LYS A 40 1.71 14.83 9.00
N ARG A 41 1.07 13.94 9.74
CA ARG A 41 1.68 12.69 10.21
C ARG A 41 1.88 11.73 9.04
N PHE A 42 3.01 11.05 9.04
CA PHE A 42 3.35 10.00 8.09
C PHE A 42 4.01 8.82 8.79
N TRP A 43 3.90 7.66 8.15
CA TRP A 43 4.43 6.39 8.64
C TRP A 43 5.42 5.86 7.61
N VAL A 44 6.58 5.39 8.07
CA VAL A 44 7.63 4.89 7.21
C VAL A 44 7.70 3.38 7.33
N TYR A 45 7.64 2.71 6.19
CA TYR A 45 7.70 1.26 6.08
C TYR A 45 8.93 0.85 5.30
N ARG A 46 9.50 -0.31 5.65
CA ARG A 46 10.50 -0.97 4.81
C ARG A 46 9.83 -1.62 3.61
N LYS A 47 10.35 -1.36 2.41
CA LYS A 47 9.88 -1.96 1.16
C LYS A 47 10.41 -3.38 1.06
N THR A 48 9.55 -4.33 1.37
CA THR A 48 9.74 -5.75 1.09
C THR A 48 8.89 -6.14 -0.14
N VAL A 49 9.20 -7.27 -0.77
CA VAL A 49 8.42 -7.80 -1.90
C VAL A 49 6.94 -7.97 -1.52
N GLN A 50 6.66 -8.47 -0.31
CA GLN A 50 5.30 -8.60 0.21
C GLN A 50 4.61 -7.26 0.38
N PHE A 51 5.33 -6.24 0.86
CA PHE A 51 4.80 -4.88 1.01
C PHE A 51 4.44 -4.28 -0.35
N GLU A 52 5.26 -4.48 -1.38
CA GLU A 52 4.98 -4.00 -2.73
C GLU A 52 3.73 -4.67 -3.34
N LEU A 53 3.52 -5.97 -3.08
CA LEU A 53 2.30 -6.67 -3.49
C LEU A 53 1.07 -6.11 -2.77
N ALA A 54 1.16 -5.84 -1.47
CA ALA A 54 0.07 -5.22 -0.71
C ALA A 54 -0.25 -3.81 -1.22
N LEU A 55 0.76 -3.01 -1.59
CA LEU A 55 0.56 -1.70 -2.20
C LEU A 55 -0.16 -1.79 -3.56
N LYS A 56 0.19 -2.78 -4.40
CA LYS A 56 -0.50 -3.02 -5.67
C LYS A 56 -1.96 -3.42 -5.43
N ALA A 57 -2.22 -4.33 -4.50
CA ALA A 57 -3.58 -4.73 -4.12
C ALA A 57 -4.42 -3.54 -3.62
N TRP A 58 -3.85 -2.70 -2.75
CA TRP A 58 -4.48 -1.46 -2.31
C TRP A 58 -4.83 -0.52 -3.48
N SER A 59 -3.93 -0.38 -4.46
CA SER A 59 -4.18 0.44 -5.64
C SER A 59 -5.40 -0.05 -6.43
N VAL A 60 -5.58 -1.36 -6.58
CA VAL A 60 -6.74 -1.96 -7.25
C VAL A 60 -8.03 -1.66 -6.48
N ILE A 61 -8.02 -1.88 -5.15
CA ILE A 61 -9.16 -1.60 -4.27
C ILE A 61 -9.54 -0.12 -4.32
N LYS A 62 -8.54 0.77 -4.24
CA LYS A 62 -8.74 2.22 -4.24
C LYS A 62 -9.31 2.72 -5.57
N SER A 63 -8.94 2.11 -6.69
CA SER A 63 -9.41 2.52 -8.02
C SER A 63 -10.84 2.07 -8.34
N GLY A 64 -11.51 1.34 -7.43
CA GLY A 64 -12.86 0.84 -7.68
C GLY A 64 -12.94 -0.19 -8.80
N SER A 65 -11.81 -0.71 -9.27
CA SER A 65 -11.75 -1.81 -10.22
C SER A 65 -12.03 -3.11 -9.48
N TYR A 66 -13.29 -3.26 -9.04
CA TYR A 66 -13.88 -4.57 -8.87
C TYR A 66 -13.75 -5.24 -10.23
N ILE A 67 -12.78 -6.13 -10.37
CA ILE A 67 -12.88 -7.15 -11.41
C ILE A 67 -14.11 -7.94 -10.97
N GLU A 68 -15.26 -7.63 -11.55
CA GLU A 68 -16.38 -8.56 -11.60
C GLU A 68 -15.77 -9.90 -11.97
N ASN A 69 -15.77 -10.83 -11.01
CA ASN A 69 -15.51 -12.23 -11.31
C ASN A 69 -16.40 -12.54 -12.49
N LYS A 70 -15.77 -12.85 -13.63
CA LYS A 70 -16.45 -13.39 -14.81
C LYS A 70 -17.47 -14.38 -14.27
N LYS A 71 -18.76 -14.11 -14.51
CA LYS A 71 -19.79 -15.14 -14.41
C LYS A 71 -19.25 -16.30 -15.22
N VAL A 72 -18.76 -17.34 -14.54
CA VAL A 72 -18.52 -18.62 -15.16
C VAL A 72 -19.90 -19.04 -15.62
N ALA A 73 -20.13 -18.94 -16.92
CA ALA A 73 -21.29 -19.52 -17.57
C ALA A 73 -21.19 -21.03 -17.33
N THR A 74 -21.80 -21.51 -16.24
CA THR A 74 -22.25 -22.89 -16.16
C THR A 74 -23.42 -23.01 -17.13
N SER A 75 -23.10 -23.21 -18.40
CA SER A 75 -23.98 -23.90 -19.33
C SER A 75 -24.18 -25.30 -18.77
N ASN A 76 -25.21 -25.48 -17.93
CA ASN A 76 -25.75 -26.81 -17.67
C ASN A 76 -26.46 -27.23 -18.95
N SER A 77 -25.73 -27.98 -19.78
CA SER A 77 -26.32 -28.94 -20.70
C SER A 77 -26.96 -30.04 -19.84
N TYR A 78 -28.28 -30.16 -19.86
CA TYR A 78 -29.03 -31.42 -19.75
C TYR A 78 -30.43 -31.20 -20.31
#